data_AF-A0A3A4NX95-F1
#
_entry.id   AF-A0A3A4NX95-F1
#
_cell.length_a   1.000
_cell.length_b   1.000
_cell.length_c   1.000
_cell.angle_alpha   90.00
_cell.angle_beta   90.00
_cell.angle_gamma   90.00
#
_symmetry.space_group_name_H-M   'P 1'
#
loop_
_entity.id
_entity.type
_entity.pdbx_description
1 polymer ?
#
loop_
_entity_poly.entity_id
_entity_poly.type
_entity_poly.pdbx_seq_one_letter_code
_entity_poly.pdbx_strand_id
1 'polypeptide(L)'
;MAKASPSESRKISEPIFSELKNLDPAREDLGALLSFAKTSFEEVKHLTEYEDEKANRILTATAFLSALAGAIFVALLPKDDNGSLMNYQMWSWTLWLFYSVFGLFCLLVVSGASFIIWSVRPRFNVPHDWSKGSPPKSADLKNPASFLFFPKIIEATPRGWAAAFCDNCSNQLQLLYIKHYIHEAYLIAYKIRIKLQTLQLGVFMLWLSTIVFVLWIVICGLMFVFPETL
;
A
#
# COMPACT_ATOMS: atom_id res chain seq x y z
N MET A 1 -12.74 -1.13 -1.79
CA MET A 1 -12.75 -2.59 -1.51
C MET A 1 -12.02 -3.24 -2.67
N ALA A 2 -10.81 -3.74 -2.48
CA ALA A 2 -10.15 -4.55 -3.50
C ALA A 2 -9.76 -5.88 -2.84
N LYS A 3 -10.78 -6.69 -2.53
CA LYS A 3 -10.57 -8.14 -2.55
C LYS A 3 -10.37 -8.44 -4.02
N ALA A 4 -9.25 -9.07 -4.39
CA ALA A 4 -9.21 -9.72 -5.70
C ALA A 4 -10.48 -10.57 -5.79
N SER A 5 -11.23 -10.43 -6.88
CA SER A 5 -12.44 -11.22 -7.08
C SER A 5 -12.05 -12.70 -6.90
N PRO A 6 -12.87 -13.55 -6.24
CA PRO A 6 -12.58 -14.97 -6.07
C PRO A 6 -12.22 -15.68 -7.39
N SER A 7 -12.71 -15.15 -8.52
CA SER A 7 -12.39 -15.61 -9.87
C SER A 7 -11.00 -15.18 -10.36
N GLU A 8 -10.46 -14.04 -9.92
CA GLU A 8 -9.14 -13.54 -10.33
C GLU A 8 -8.00 -14.26 -9.62
N SER A 9 -8.08 -14.46 -8.30
CA SER A 9 -7.03 -15.18 -7.57
C SER A 9 -6.88 -16.62 -8.06
N ARG A 10 -8.00 -17.28 -8.40
CA ARG A 10 -8.00 -18.65 -8.93
C ARG A 10 -7.43 -18.72 -10.35
N LYS A 11 -7.81 -17.80 -11.24
CA LYS A 11 -7.23 -17.66 -12.59
C LYS A 11 -5.71 -17.46 -12.59
N ILE A 12 -5.20 -16.85 -11.52
CA ILE A 12 -3.78 -16.51 -11.33
C ILE A 12 -3.01 -17.69 -10.73
N SER A 13 -3.58 -18.44 -9.79
CA SER A 13 -2.91 -19.56 -9.12
C SER A 13 -2.90 -20.86 -9.94
N GLU A 14 -3.98 -21.16 -10.67
CA GLU A 14 -4.11 -22.40 -11.47
C GLU A 14 -2.96 -22.63 -12.47
N PRO A 15 -2.56 -21.65 -13.32
CA PRO A 15 -1.48 -21.87 -14.29
C PRO A 15 -0.12 -22.07 -13.63
N ILE A 16 0.14 -21.43 -12.49
CA ILE A 16 1.40 -21.60 -11.75
C ILE A 16 1.46 -23.01 -11.17
N PHE A 17 0.38 -23.47 -10.54
CA PHE A 17 0.34 -24.82 -9.99
C PHE A 17 0.34 -25.91 -11.08
N SER A 18 -0.23 -25.67 -12.26
CA SER A 18 -0.16 -26.64 -13.37
C SER A 18 1.26 -26.80 -13.91
N GLU A 19 2.01 -25.71 -14.04
CA GLU A 19 3.41 -25.77 -14.47
C GLU A 19 4.31 -26.38 -13.39
N LEU A 20 4.10 -26.01 -12.13
CA LEU A 20 4.86 -26.54 -11.00
C LEU A 20 4.52 -28.01 -10.68
N LYS A 21 3.40 -28.55 -11.19
CA LYS A 21 3.04 -29.97 -11.01
C LYS A 21 4.00 -30.90 -11.75
N ASN A 22 4.61 -30.42 -12.84
CA ASN A 22 5.54 -31.19 -13.68
C ASN A 22 6.97 -31.22 -13.11
N LEU A 23 7.21 -30.56 -11.97
CA LEU A 23 8.54 -30.51 -11.36
C LEU A 23 8.86 -31.84 -10.65
N ASP A 24 9.92 -32.50 -11.09
CA ASP A 24 10.34 -33.82 -10.60
C ASP A 24 11.02 -33.72 -9.21
N PRO A 25 10.56 -34.48 -8.19
CA PRO A 25 11.21 -34.56 -6.88
C PRO A 25 12.62 -35.22 -6.90
N ALA A 26 13.00 -35.93 -7.96
CA ALA A 26 14.30 -36.60 -8.08
C ALA A 26 15.39 -35.70 -8.72
N ARG A 27 15.07 -34.44 -9.02
CA ARG A 27 16.01 -33.52 -9.66
C ARG A 27 17.20 -33.21 -8.74
N GLU A 28 18.42 -33.42 -9.25
CA GLU A 28 19.67 -33.19 -8.50
C GLU A 28 19.84 -31.70 -8.09
N ASP A 29 19.30 -30.77 -8.88
CA ASP A 29 19.38 -29.32 -8.64
C ASP A 29 18.36 -28.75 -7.65
N LEU A 30 17.61 -29.59 -6.93
CA LEU A 30 16.48 -29.13 -6.11
C LEU A 30 16.92 -28.12 -5.03
N GLY A 31 18.11 -28.30 -4.45
CA GLY A 31 18.69 -27.36 -3.49
C GLY A 31 18.99 -25.98 -4.08
N ALA A 32 19.50 -25.94 -5.31
CA ALA A 32 19.75 -24.68 -6.02
C ALA A 32 18.44 -23.99 -6.42
N LEU A 33 17.43 -24.75 -6.84
CA LEU A 33 16.12 -24.19 -7.17
C LEU A 33 15.42 -23.62 -5.92
N LEU A 34 15.57 -24.28 -4.77
CA LEU A 34 15.06 -23.77 -3.49
C LEU A 34 15.72 -22.45 -3.10
N SER A 35 17.05 -22.33 -3.26
CA SER A 35 17.73 -21.07 -2.95
C SER A 35 17.26 -19.95 -3.88
N PHE A 36 17.12 -20.20 -5.20
CA PHE A 36 16.58 -19.21 -6.12
C PHE A 36 15.13 -18.80 -5.80
N ALA A 37 14.27 -19.76 -5.47
CA ALA A 37 12.89 -19.48 -5.10
C ALA A 37 12.80 -18.63 -3.81
N LYS A 38 13.64 -18.95 -2.82
CA LYS A 38 13.76 -18.17 -1.59
C LYS A 38 14.27 -16.75 -1.86
N THR A 39 15.34 -16.60 -2.63
CA THR A 39 15.88 -15.28 -2.99
C THR A 39 14.84 -14.43 -3.73
N SER A 40 14.10 -15.02 -4.68
CA SER A 40 13.03 -14.32 -5.38
C SER A 40 11.92 -13.84 -4.44
N PHE A 41 11.52 -14.69 -3.49
CA PHE A 41 10.54 -14.32 -2.47
C PHE A 41 11.04 -13.18 -1.56
N GLU A 42 12.29 -13.26 -1.09
CA GLU A 42 12.92 -12.24 -0.26
C GLU A 42 13.03 -10.90 -1.01
N GLU A 43 13.38 -10.92 -2.29
CA GLU A 43 13.46 -9.72 -3.13
C GLU A 43 12.09 -9.04 -3.27
N VAL A 44 11.04 -9.81 -3.58
CA VAL A 44 9.67 -9.26 -3.69
C VAL A 44 9.19 -8.69 -2.36
N LYS A 45 9.54 -9.34 -1.23
CA LYS A 45 9.24 -8.81 0.10
C LYS A 45 9.97 -7.48 0.34
N HIS A 46 11.27 -7.43 0.06
CA HIS A 46 12.08 -6.23 0.24
C HIS A 46 11.57 -5.06 -0.62
N LEU A 47 11.21 -5.31 -1.89
CA LEU A 47 10.58 -4.30 -2.75
C LEU A 47 9.25 -3.77 -2.18
N THR A 48 8.47 -4.63 -1.52
CA THR A 48 7.23 -4.20 -0.86
C THR A 48 7.52 -3.27 0.31
N GLU A 49 8.49 -3.63 1.16
CA GLU A 49 8.91 -2.84 2.32
C GLU A 49 9.46 -1.48 1.88
N TYR A 50 10.25 -1.47 0.81
CA TYR A 50 10.80 -0.25 0.23
C TYR A 50 9.71 0.73 -0.26
N GLU A 51 8.69 0.23 -0.97
CA GLU A 51 7.57 1.08 -1.42
C GLU A 51 6.75 1.64 -0.26
N ASP A 52 6.55 0.86 0.81
CA ASP A 52 5.86 1.32 2.01
C ASP A 52 6.67 2.37 2.78
N GLU A 53 7.98 2.21 2.88
CA GLU A 53 8.87 3.20 3.48
C GLU A 53 8.84 4.52 2.68
N LYS A 54 8.88 4.43 1.35
CA LYS A 54 8.79 5.59 0.47
C LYS A 54 7.47 6.32 0.62
N ALA A 55 6.35 5.59 0.70
CA ALA A 55 5.03 6.17 0.95
C ALA A 55 4.98 6.92 2.29
N ASN A 56 5.57 6.35 3.34
CA ASN A 56 5.64 6.99 4.66
C ASN A 56 6.47 8.28 4.64
N ARG A 57 7.60 8.30 3.92
CA ARG A 57 8.42 9.51 3.73
C ARG A 57 7.63 10.61 3.01
N ILE A 58 6.87 10.27 1.97
CA ILE A 58 6.00 11.23 1.25
C ILE A 58 4.95 11.82 2.19
N LEU A 59 4.23 10.98 2.95
CA LEU A 59 3.23 11.45 3.93
C LEU A 59 3.83 12.40 4.97
N THR A 60 5.02 12.08 5.46
CA THR A 60 5.73 12.91 6.45
C THR A 60 6.09 14.28 5.86
N ALA A 61 6.64 14.33 4.65
CA ALA A 61 6.95 15.58 3.97
C ALA A 61 5.68 16.43 3.73
N THR A 62 4.59 15.79 3.30
CA THR A 62 3.29 16.47 3.11
C THR A 62 2.75 17.02 4.43
N ALA A 63 2.86 16.29 5.54
CA ALA A 63 2.41 16.78 6.84
C ALA A 63 3.16 18.06 7.26
N PHE A 64 4.49 18.10 7.08
CA PHE A 64 5.28 19.31 7.33
C PHE A 64 4.88 20.47 6.42
N LEU A 65 4.68 20.20 5.13
CA LEU A 65 4.25 21.22 4.17
C LEU A 65 2.87 21.78 4.53
N SER A 66 1.92 20.93 4.95
CA SER A 66 0.59 21.35 5.39
C SER A 66 0.63 22.15 6.69
N ALA A 67 1.51 21.80 7.63
CA ALA A 67 1.72 22.58 8.85
C ALA A 67 2.26 23.98 8.53
N LEU A 68 3.25 24.07 7.64
CA LEU A 68 3.77 25.35 7.16
C LEU A 68 2.69 26.17 6.45
N ALA A 69 1.92 25.53 5.55
CA ALA A 69 0.81 26.16 4.85
C ALA A 69 -0.23 26.75 5.82
N GLY A 70 -0.59 25.99 6.86
CA GLY A 70 -1.50 26.45 7.92
C GLY A 70 -0.94 27.63 8.72
N ALA A 71 0.35 27.61 9.06
CA ALA A 71 1.00 28.72 9.75
C ALA A 71 1.01 30.00 8.91
N ILE A 72 1.34 29.90 7.63
CA ILE A 72 1.30 31.04 6.70
C ILE A 72 -0.13 31.57 6.57
N PHE A 73 -1.11 30.67 6.39
CA PHE A 73 -2.52 31.05 6.32
C PHE A 73 -2.96 31.85 7.54
N VAL A 74 -2.65 31.39 8.75
CA VAL A 74 -2.98 32.09 10.01
C VAL A 74 -2.25 33.43 10.11
N ALA A 75 -1.00 33.51 9.68
CA ALA A 75 -0.24 34.76 9.68
C ALA A 75 -0.82 35.83 8.74
N LEU A 76 -1.48 35.40 7.65
CA LEU A 76 -2.12 36.27 6.66
C LEU A 76 -3.58 36.59 6.98
N LEU A 77 -4.18 35.99 8.01
CA LEU A 77 -5.53 36.33 8.41
C LEU A 77 -5.61 37.78 8.91
N PRO A 78 -6.60 38.57 8.48
CA PRO A 78 -6.78 39.93 8.96
C PRO A 78 -7.03 39.91 10.48
N LYS A 79 -6.24 40.68 11.23
CA LYS A 79 -6.42 40.90 12.68
C LYS A 79 -7.20 42.20 12.87
N ASP A 80 -8.32 42.14 13.59
CA ASP A 80 -9.28 43.22 13.79
C ASP A 80 -8.81 44.39 14.71
N ASP A 81 -7.51 44.48 15.03
CA ASP A 81 -6.99 45.54 15.91
C ASP A 81 -6.45 46.72 15.09
N ASN A 82 -7.33 47.66 14.78
CA ASN A 82 -7.03 49.04 14.39
C ASN A 82 -6.03 49.27 13.24
N GLY A 83 -6.58 49.32 12.01
CA GLY A 83 -6.13 50.26 10.99
C GLY A 83 -5.10 49.72 10.00
N SER A 84 -5.58 49.44 8.79
CA SER A 84 -4.81 49.33 7.55
C SER A 84 -3.98 48.05 7.38
N LEU A 85 -4.59 47.04 6.75
CA LEU A 85 -3.93 46.31 5.65
C LEU A 85 -4.89 45.70 4.63
N MET A 86 -6.19 45.59 4.92
CA MET A 86 -7.19 45.25 3.89
C MET A 86 -8.43 46.11 4.08
N ASN A 87 -8.51 47.16 3.26
CA ASN A 87 -9.66 48.03 3.19
C ASN A 87 -10.90 47.17 2.91
N TYR A 88 -11.91 47.22 3.78
CA TYR A 88 -13.16 46.42 3.73
C TYR A 88 -13.96 46.54 2.41
N GLN A 89 -13.47 47.35 1.47
CA GLN A 89 -14.06 47.63 0.16
C GLN A 89 -13.45 46.80 -0.98
N MET A 90 -12.29 46.14 -0.78
CA MET A 90 -11.65 45.32 -1.82
C MET A 90 -12.30 43.94 -1.94
N TRP A 91 -13.34 43.92 -2.78
CA TRP A 91 -13.85 42.82 -3.59
C TRP A 91 -13.98 41.44 -2.90
N SER A 92 -15.23 41.12 -2.53
CA SER A 92 -15.70 39.78 -2.13
C SER A 92 -15.03 38.63 -2.90
N TRP A 93 -14.82 38.80 -4.22
CA TRP A 93 -14.31 37.75 -5.12
C TRP A 93 -12.88 37.31 -4.83
N THR A 94 -11.95 38.23 -4.52
CA THR A 94 -10.54 37.91 -4.29
C THR A 94 -10.35 37.18 -2.96
N LEU A 95 -11.08 37.60 -1.93
CA LEU A 95 -11.16 36.89 -0.64
C LEU A 95 -11.78 35.50 -0.81
N TRP A 96 -12.90 35.37 -1.52
CA TRP A 96 -13.51 34.07 -1.85
C TRP A 96 -12.52 33.16 -2.58
N LEU A 97 -11.77 33.70 -3.54
CA LEU A 97 -10.76 32.94 -4.30
C LEU A 97 -9.62 32.47 -3.38
N PHE A 98 -9.09 33.34 -2.51
CA PHE A 98 -8.06 33.00 -1.53
C PHE A 98 -8.48 31.82 -0.63
N TYR A 99 -9.66 31.91 0.00
CA TYR A 99 -10.18 30.85 0.86
C TYR A 99 -10.53 29.59 0.07
N SER A 100 -11.06 29.73 -1.15
CA SER A 100 -11.46 28.58 -1.98
C SER A 100 -10.25 27.79 -2.47
N VAL A 101 -9.18 28.46 -2.90
CA VAL A 101 -7.95 27.80 -3.36
C VAL A 101 -7.26 27.11 -2.18
N PHE A 102 -7.20 27.74 -1.00
CA PHE A 102 -6.65 27.10 0.20
C PHE A 102 -7.53 25.92 0.67
N GLY A 103 -8.86 26.06 0.64
CA GLY A 103 -9.79 24.98 0.93
C GLY A 103 -9.63 23.80 -0.02
N LEU A 104 -9.47 24.05 -1.32
CA LEU A 104 -9.18 23.03 -2.32
C LEU A 104 -7.85 22.33 -2.05
N PHE A 105 -6.81 23.07 -1.68
CA PHE A 105 -5.54 22.49 -1.24
C PHE A 105 -5.74 21.52 -0.06
N CYS A 106 -6.44 21.95 1.00
CA CYS A 106 -6.73 21.10 2.16
C CYS A 106 -7.50 19.82 1.76
N LEU A 107 -8.52 19.94 0.91
CA LEU A 107 -9.29 18.80 0.43
C LEU A 107 -8.43 17.81 -0.38
N LEU A 108 -7.55 18.30 -1.25
CA LEU A 108 -6.63 17.48 -2.02
C LEU A 108 -5.60 16.78 -1.14
N VAL A 109 -5.03 17.47 -0.13
CA VAL A 109 -4.10 16.86 0.81
C VAL A 109 -4.79 15.76 1.62
N VAL A 110 -5.95 16.05 2.21
CA VAL A 110 -6.67 15.09 3.06
C VAL A 110 -7.12 13.88 2.25
N SER A 111 -7.64 14.08 1.04
CA SER A 111 -8.02 12.97 0.15
C SER A 111 -6.80 12.16 -0.29
N GLY A 112 -5.73 12.81 -0.75
CA GLY A 112 -4.48 12.14 -1.15
C GLY A 112 -3.85 11.32 -0.02
N ALA A 113 -3.73 11.91 1.18
CA ALA A 113 -3.24 11.23 2.36
C ALA A 113 -4.13 10.04 2.75
N SER A 114 -5.45 10.19 2.66
CA SER A 114 -6.40 9.11 2.92
C SER A 114 -6.21 7.94 1.95
N PHE A 115 -5.99 8.19 0.66
CA PHE A 115 -5.69 7.14 -0.32
C PHE A 115 -4.39 6.41 -0.02
N ILE A 116 -3.34 7.12 0.40
CA ILE A 116 -2.05 6.50 0.75
C ILE A 116 -2.21 5.64 2.01
N ILE A 117 -2.78 6.19 3.10
CA ILE A 117 -3.02 5.44 4.34
C ILE A 117 -3.89 4.20 4.07
N TRP A 118 -4.93 4.35 3.26
CA TRP A 118 -5.80 3.24 2.88
C TRP A 118 -5.06 2.17 2.07
N SER A 119 -4.11 2.56 1.23
CA SER A 119 -3.27 1.65 0.43
C SER A 119 -2.23 0.92 1.26
N VAL A 120 -1.61 1.58 2.25
CA VAL A 120 -0.56 1.01 3.12
C VAL A 120 -1.11 0.01 4.15
N ARG A 121 -2.42 0.05 4.45
CA ARG A 121 -3.05 -0.79 5.47
C ARG A 121 -2.69 -2.29 5.30
N PRO A 122 -2.18 -2.96 6.36
CA PRO A 122 -1.80 -4.36 6.28
C PRO A 122 -3.06 -5.22 6.03
N ARG A 123 -3.08 -5.90 4.90
CA ARG A 123 -4.10 -6.89 4.54
C ARG A 123 -3.42 -8.08 3.91
N PHE A 124 -3.71 -9.29 4.36
CA PHE A 124 -3.21 -10.51 3.70
C PHE A 124 -4.20 -10.93 2.62
N ASN A 125 -3.73 -11.10 1.38
CA ASN A 125 -4.57 -11.63 0.31
C ASN A 125 -4.51 -13.15 0.37
N VAL A 126 -5.41 -13.76 1.13
CA VAL A 126 -5.51 -15.20 1.27
C VAL A 126 -6.48 -15.71 0.19
N PRO A 127 -6.05 -16.58 -0.75
CA PRO A 127 -6.94 -17.16 -1.75
C PRO A 127 -8.15 -17.81 -1.09
N HIS A 128 -9.35 -17.60 -1.63
CA HIS A 128 -10.58 -18.19 -1.07
C HIS A 128 -10.57 -19.73 -1.11
N ASP A 129 -9.81 -20.32 -2.02
CA ASP A 129 -9.60 -21.77 -2.07
C ASP A 129 -8.91 -22.30 -0.81
N TRP A 130 -8.12 -21.47 -0.11
CA TRP A 130 -7.58 -21.79 1.21
C TRP A 130 -8.56 -21.59 2.36
N SER A 131 -9.70 -20.91 2.11
CA SER A 131 -10.79 -20.70 3.08
C SER A 131 -11.88 -21.79 3.01
N LYS A 132 -11.94 -22.57 1.92
CA LYS A 132 -12.86 -23.72 1.78
C LYS A 132 -12.35 -25.01 2.40
N GLY A 133 -11.11 -25.00 2.92
CA GLY A 133 -10.67 -26.02 3.88
C GLY A 133 -11.40 -25.76 5.19
N SER A 134 -12.49 -26.49 5.43
CA SER A 134 -13.27 -26.44 6.67
C SER A 134 -12.37 -26.39 7.91
N PRO A 135 -12.72 -25.61 8.96
CA PRO A 135 -12.12 -25.82 10.28
C PRO A 135 -12.30 -27.31 10.64
N PRO A 136 -11.25 -27.97 11.16
CA PRO A 136 -11.26 -29.42 11.36
C PRO A 136 -12.41 -29.79 12.30
N LYS A 137 -13.33 -30.63 11.79
CA LYS A 137 -14.38 -31.25 12.62
C LYS A 137 -13.88 -32.48 13.39
N SER A 138 -12.61 -32.85 13.26
CA SER A 138 -12.02 -34.02 13.89
C SER A 138 -10.51 -33.84 14.01
N ALA A 139 -9.92 -34.50 15.00
CA ALA A 139 -8.49 -34.50 15.35
C ALA A 139 -7.59 -35.19 14.30
N ASP A 140 -7.80 -34.91 13.01
CA ASP A 140 -7.01 -35.45 11.92
C ASP A 140 -5.80 -34.53 11.66
N LEU A 141 -4.60 -35.11 11.76
CA LEU A 141 -3.32 -34.48 11.41
C LEU A 141 -3.37 -33.99 9.96
N LYS A 142 -3.77 -32.74 9.74
CA LYS A 142 -3.76 -32.14 8.40
C LYS A 142 -2.55 -31.23 8.24
N ASN A 143 -1.75 -31.51 7.22
CA ASN A 143 -0.62 -30.68 6.80
C ASN A 143 -1.09 -29.23 6.56
N PRO A 144 -0.27 -28.22 6.92
CA PRO A 144 -0.60 -26.82 6.72
C PRO A 144 -0.77 -26.50 5.23
N ALA A 145 -1.73 -25.62 4.89
CA ALA A 145 -1.98 -25.21 3.51
C ALA A 145 -0.87 -24.32 2.92
N SER A 146 -0.05 -23.70 3.76
CA SER A 146 1.18 -22.99 3.41
C SER A 146 2.13 -23.04 4.62
N PHE A 147 3.43 -23.10 4.33
CA PHE A 147 4.49 -23.17 5.35
C PHE A 147 5.10 -21.79 5.67
N LEU A 148 4.65 -20.74 4.99
CA LEU A 148 5.26 -19.42 5.00
C LEU A 148 4.26 -18.35 5.47
N PHE A 149 2.96 -18.53 5.22
CA PHE A 149 1.92 -17.61 5.65
C PHE A 149 1.47 -17.87 7.09
N PHE A 150 1.77 -16.94 8.00
CA PHE A 150 1.40 -17.05 9.43
C PHE A 150 -0.08 -17.40 9.72
N PRO A 151 -1.10 -16.91 8.97
CA PRO A 151 -2.48 -17.29 9.26
C PRO A 151 -2.70 -18.79 9.03
N LYS A 152 -2.02 -19.36 8.03
CA LYS A 152 -2.12 -20.78 7.67
C LYS A 152 -1.27 -21.67 8.54
N ILE A 153 -0.15 -21.16 9.06
CA ILE A 153 0.65 -21.84 10.09
C ILE A 153 -0.17 -21.99 11.38
N ILE A 154 -0.87 -20.92 11.82
CA ILE A 154 -1.67 -20.94 13.05
C ILE A 154 -2.96 -21.76 12.91
N GLU A 155 -3.53 -21.87 11.71
CA GLU A 155 -4.68 -22.75 11.45
C GLU A 155 -4.33 -24.25 11.58
N ALA A 156 -3.05 -24.63 11.44
CA ALA A 156 -2.60 -26.00 11.66
C ALA A 156 -2.40 -26.29 13.15
N THR A 157 -2.72 -27.52 13.59
CA THR A 157 -2.42 -27.94 14.97
C THR A 157 -0.90 -28.04 15.17
N PRO A 158 -0.35 -27.74 16.37
CA PRO A 158 1.10 -27.86 16.60
C PRO A 158 1.66 -29.25 16.29
N ARG A 159 0.87 -30.30 16.52
CA ARG A 159 1.23 -31.68 16.17
C ARG A 159 1.21 -31.91 14.66
N GLY A 160 0.19 -31.43 13.95
CA GLY A 160 0.14 -31.54 12.48
C GLY A 160 1.23 -30.72 11.80
N TRP A 161 1.59 -29.57 12.36
CA TRP A 161 2.72 -28.77 11.89
C TRP A 161 4.04 -29.53 12.04
N ALA A 162 4.35 -30.06 13.23
CA ALA A 162 5.57 -30.83 13.46
C ALA A 162 5.61 -32.13 12.61
N ALA A 163 4.49 -32.85 12.53
CA ALA A 163 4.38 -34.06 11.72
C ALA A 163 4.66 -33.80 10.25
N ALA A 164 4.27 -32.64 9.71
CA ALA A 164 4.58 -32.27 8.34
C ALA A 164 6.09 -32.15 8.05
N PHE A 165 6.94 -31.95 9.05
CA PHE A 165 8.40 -31.98 8.89
C PHE A 165 9.00 -33.36 9.14
N CYS A 166 8.40 -34.15 10.03
CA CYS A 166 8.88 -35.49 10.37
C CYS A 166 8.48 -36.56 9.36
N ASP A 167 7.29 -36.45 8.77
CA ASP A 167 6.69 -37.50 7.91
C ASP A 167 7.11 -37.37 6.44
N ASN A 168 7.63 -36.21 6.02
CA ASN A 168 8.02 -35.94 4.63
C ASN A 168 9.53 -36.14 4.42
N CYS A 169 9.91 -36.80 3.34
CA CYS A 169 11.31 -36.92 2.93
C CYS A 169 11.89 -35.54 2.55
N SER A 170 13.18 -35.31 2.82
CA SER A 170 13.87 -34.03 2.56
C SER A 170 13.58 -33.47 1.16
N ASN A 171 13.63 -34.30 0.12
CA ASN A 171 13.39 -33.85 -1.26
C ASN A 171 11.92 -33.45 -1.51
N GLN A 172 10.96 -34.16 -0.91
CA GLN A 172 9.54 -33.81 -1.01
C GLN A 172 9.24 -32.51 -0.27
N LEU A 173 9.86 -32.31 0.89
CA LEU A 173 9.73 -31.08 1.66
C LEU A 173 10.33 -29.89 0.90
N GLN A 174 11.53 -30.02 0.34
CA GLN A 174 12.15 -28.99 -0.50
C GLN A 174 11.29 -28.63 -1.71
N LEU A 175 10.74 -29.63 -2.40
CA LEU A 175 9.82 -29.44 -3.52
C LEU A 175 8.58 -28.65 -3.09
N LEU A 176 8.02 -28.97 -1.93
CA LEU A 176 6.86 -28.27 -1.38
C LEU A 176 7.18 -26.81 -1.05
N TYR A 177 8.34 -26.55 -0.44
CA TYR A 177 8.82 -25.20 -0.16
C TYR A 177 9.05 -24.40 -1.43
N ILE A 178 9.66 -24.98 -2.46
CA ILE A 178 9.84 -24.33 -3.77
C ILE A 178 8.49 -23.87 -4.32
N LYS A 179 7.49 -24.77 -4.31
CA LYS A 179 6.13 -24.47 -4.78
C LYS A 179 5.50 -23.33 -3.99
N HIS A 180 5.63 -23.36 -2.67
CA HIS A 180 5.11 -22.29 -1.82
C HIS A 180 5.87 -20.97 -2.07
N TYR A 181 7.20 -20.93 -2.06
CA TYR A 181 7.96 -19.70 -2.33
C TYR A 181 7.59 -19.06 -3.67
N ILE A 182 7.54 -19.84 -4.76
CA ILE A 182 7.21 -19.31 -6.10
C ILE A 182 5.78 -18.77 -6.12
N HIS A 183 4.82 -19.54 -5.62
CA HIS A 183 3.41 -19.14 -5.61
C HIS A 183 3.19 -17.89 -4.74
N GLU A 184 3.81 -17.83 -3.56
CA GLU A 184 3.66 -16.72 -2.64
C GLU A 184 4.36 -15.45 -3.12
N ALA A 185 5.57 -15.57 -3.68
CA ALA A 185 6.26 -14.44 -4.32
C ALA A 185 5.37 -13.81 -5.40
N TYR A 186 4.72 -14.63 -6.22
CA TYR A 186 3.80 -14.12 -7.24
C TYR A 186 2.54 -13.47 -6.66
N LEU A 187 1.93 -14.07 -5.63
CA LEU A 187 0.77 -13.48 -4.95
C LEU A 187 1.11 -12.12 -4.32
N ILE A 188 2.29 -11.99 -3.73
CA ILE A 188 2.77 -10.72 -3.18
C ILE A 188 2.98 -9.72 -4.32
N ALA A 189 3.71 -10.07 -5.38
CA ALA A 189 3.95 -9.20 -6.52
C ALA A 189 2.64 -8.70 -7.18
N TYR A 190 1.67 -9.60 -7.39
CA TYR A 190 0.37 -9.25 -7.93
C TYR A 190 -0.39 -8.27 -7.02
N LYS A 191 -0.34 -8.49 -5.71
CA LYS A 191 -0.95 -7.59 -4.73
C LYS A 191 -0.27 -6.21 -4.72
N ILE A 192 1.06 -6.16 -4.82
CA ILE A 192 1.81 -4.90 -4.94
C ILE A 192 1.30 -4.13 -6.15
N ARG A 193 1.12 -4.77 -7.32
CA ARG A 193 0.64 -4.10 -8.54
C ARG A 193 -0.69 -3.36 -8.30
N ILE A 194 -1.65 -3.99 -7.64
CA ILE A 194 -2.95 -3.37 -7.33
C ILE A 194 -2.76 -2.22 -6.33
N LYS A 195 -1.97 -2.44 -5.27
CA LYS A 195 -1.67 -1.43 -4.25
C LYS A 195 -0.96 -0.21 -4.84
N LEU A 196 -0.07 -0.42 -5.81
CA LEU A 196 0.73 0.63 -6.42
C LEU A 196 -0.13 1.54 -7.30
N GLN A 197 -1.18 1.02 -7.94
CA GLN A 197 -2.15 1.85 -8.67
C GLN A 197 -2.90 2.81 -7.74
N THR A 198 -3.34 2.34 -6.57
CA THR A 198 -4.02 3.21 -5.60
C THR A 198 -3.06 4.16 -4.89
N LEU A 199 -1.82 3.73 -4.66
CA LEU A 199 -0.75 4.58 -4.15
C LEU A 199 -0.41 5.71 -5.12
N GLN A 200 -0.24 5.40 -6.41
CA GLN A 200 0.04 6.39 -7.45
C GLN A 200 -1.06 7.43 -7.56
N LEU A 201 -2.33 7.04 -7.42
CA LEU A 201 -3.45 7.98 -7.39
C LEU A 201 -3.34 8.94 -6.19
N GLY A 202 -3.04 8.42 -5.00
CA GLY A 202 -2.83 9.25 -3.81
C GLY A 202 -1.64 10.21 -3.96
N VAL A 203 -0.51 9.73 -4.48
CA VAL A 203 0.67 10.56 -4.76
C VAL A 203 0.36 11.63 -5.81
N PHE A 204 -0.41 11.30 -6.84
CA PHE A 204 -0.87 12.27 -7.85
C PHE A 204 -1.73 13.38 -7.22
N MET A 205 -2.64 13.05 -6.32
CA MET A 205 -3.44 14.04 -5.59
C MET A 205 -2.56 14.96 -4.71
N LEU A 206 -1.55 14.41 -4.05
CA LEU A 206 -0.60 15.20 -3.26
C LEU A 206 0.26 16.12 -4.15
N TRP A 207 0.72 15.62 -5.30
CA TRP A 207 1.42 16.44 -6.28
C TRP A 207 0.54 17.60 -6.77
N LEU A 208 -0.72 17.32 -7.11
CA LEU A 208 -1.69 18.34 -7.50
C LEU A 208 -1.93 19.36 -6.38
N SER A 209 -2.03 18.90 -5.13
CA SER A 209 -2.15 19.80 -3.97
C SER A 209 -0.95 20.75 -3.85
N THR A 210 0.26 20.28 -4.15
CA THR A 210 1.47 21.10 -4.11
C THR A 210 1.42 22.21 -5.16
N ILE A 211 0.90 21.93 -6.36
CA ILE A 211 0.70 22.95 -7.41
C ILE A 211 -0.32 23.99 -6.97
N VAL A 212 -1.47 23.54 -6.42
CA VAL A 212 -2.51 24.43 -5.89
C VAL A 212 -1.95 25.31 -4.77
N PHE A 213 -1.08 24.76 -3.91
CA PHE A 213 -0.42 25.52 -2.86
C PHE A 213 0.53 26.58 -3.40
N VAL A 214 1.36 26.26 -4.40
CA VAL A 214 2.24 27.24 -5.04
C VAL A 214 1.43 28.36 -5.70
N LEU A 215 0.34 28.00 -6.39
CA LEU A 215 -0.59 28.96 -6.99
C LEU A 215 -1.22 29.87 -5.92
N TRP A 216 -1.60 29.31 -4.77
CA TRP A 216 -2.08 30.07 -3.62
C TRP A 216 -1.04 31.06 -3.10
N ILE A 217 0.22 30.66 -2.94
CA ILE A 217 1.32 31.56 -2.54
C ILE A 217 1.49 32.71 -3.54
N VAL A 218 1.42 32.44 -4.85
CA VAL A 218 1.53 33.48 -5.88
C VAL A 218 0.38 34.49 -5.76
N ILE A 219 -0.85 34.03 -5.51
CA ILE A 219 -1.99 34.92 -5.25
C ILE A 219 -1.73 35.78 -4.02
N CYS A 220 -1.22 35.20 -2.92
CA CYS A 220 -0.85 35.96 -1.71
C CYS A 220 0.16 37.06 -2.03
N GLY A 221 1.20 36.75 -2.81
CA GLY A 221 2.22 37.71 -3.22
C GLY A 221 1.65 38.84 -4.08
N LEU A 222 0.77 38.51 -5.04
CA LEU A 222 0.10 39.50 -5.87
C LEU A 222 -0.81 40.43 -5.06
N MET A 223 -1.55 39.88 -4.10
CA MET A 223 -2.38 40.68 -3.18
C MET A 223 -1.54 41.69 -2.37
N PHE A 224 -0.31 41.31 -1.98
CA PHE A 224 0.57 42.20 -1.22
C PHE A 224 1.22 43.29 -2.10
N VAL A 225 1.57 42.97 -3.35
CA VAL A 225 2.24 43.91 -4.27
C VAL A 225 1.27 44.90 -4.90
N PHE A 226 0.05 44.46 -5.20
CA PHE A 226 -0.96 45.26 -5.89
C PHE A 226 -2.23 45.45 -5.06
N PRO A 227 -2.15 46.14 -3.91
CA PRO A 227 -3.30 46.39 -3.05
C PRO A 227 -4.28 47.43 -3.62
N GLU A 228 -4.12 47.89 -4.88
CA GLU A 228 -5.00 48.89 -5.51
C GLU A 228 -5.60 48.44 -6.87
N THR A 229 -5.15 47.33 -7.47
CA THR A 229 -5.51 46.97 -8.88
C THR A 229 -6.22 45.63 -9.06
N LEU A 230 -6.68 44.99 -7.99
CA LEU A 230 -7.34 43.67 -7.96
C LEU A 230 -8.50 43.62 -6.96
#